data_AF-A0A523WD25-F1
#
_entry.id   AF-A0A523WD25-F1
#
_cell.length_a   1.000
_cell.length_b   1.000
_cell.length_c   1.000
_cell.angle_alpha   90.00
_cell.angle_beta   90.00
_cell.angle_gamma   90.00
#
_symmetry.space_group_name_H-M   'P 1'
#
loop_
_entity.id
_entity.type
_entity.pdbx_description
1 polymer ?
#
loop_
_entity_poly.entity_id
_entity_poly.type
_entity_poly.pdbx_seq_one_letter_code
_entity_poly.pdbx_strand_id
1 'polypeptide(L)'
;MKVNWGALGITIGLLLLAASILTVGLAAGRKLSALTVGLAATKTAIKRTIIAQEYAFTKADSQRRAISLEDLKEGYTLADKFMAK
;
A
#
# COMPACT_ATOMS: atom_id res chain seq x y z
N MET A 1 46.56 -29.67 -15.84
CA MET A 1 46.37 -28.21 -15.86
C MET A 1 46.63 -27.68 -14.47
N LYS A 2 47.49 -26.65 -14.31
CA LYS A 2 47.83 -26.09 -12.99
C LYS A 2 46.69 -25.15 -12.57
N VAL A 3 45.88 -25.56 -11.59
CA VAL A 3 44.76 -24.75 -11.11
C VAL A 3 45.29 -23.49 -10.45
N ASN A 4 44.89 -22.33 -10.96
CA ASN A 4 45.23 -21.06 -10.36
C ASN A 4 44.23 -20.73 -9.25
N TRP A 5 44.58 -21.10 -8.02
CA TRP A 5 43.78 -20.87 -6.82
C TRP A 5 43.45 -19.39 -6.58
N GLY A 6 44.31 -18.47 -7.02
CA GLY A 6 44.04 -17.02 -6.94
C GLY A 6 42.89 -16.60 -7.87
N ALA A 7 42.88 -17.10 -9.10
CA ALA A 7 41.78 -16.85 -10.03
C ALA A 7 40.46 -17.42 -9.51
N LEU A 8 40.50 -18.63 -8.92
CA LEU A 8 39.33 -19.28 -8.33
C LEU A 8 38.73 -18.47 -7.17
N GLY A 9 39.57 -17.93 -6.29
CA GLY A 9 39.13 -17.06 -5.18
C GLY A 9 38.46 -15.78 -5.67
N ILE A 10 39.00 -15.15 -6.71
CA ILE A 10 38.41 -13.94 -7.32
C ILE A 10 37.05 -14.26 -7.93
N THR A 11 36.91 -15.37 -8.66
CA THR A 11 35.64 -15.77 -9.28
C THR A 11 34.56 -16.02 -8.23
N ILE A 12 34.89 -16.73 -7.13
CA ILE A 12 33.95 -16.98 -6.03
C ILE A 12 33.55 -15.66 -5.34
N GLY A 13 34.52 -14.78 -5.08
CA GLY A 13 34.25 -13.45 -4.50
C GLY A 13 33.31 -12.61 -5.36
N LEU A 14 33.51 -12.62 -6.69
CA LEU A 14 32.64 -11.90 -7.62
C LEU A 14 31.21 -12.43 -7.61
N LEU A 15 31.04 -13.75 -7.56
CA LEU A 15 29.72 -14.40 -7.49
C LEU A 15 28.99 -14.04 -6.20
N LEU A 16 29.68 -14.01 -5.06
CA LEU A 16 29.10 -13.61 -3.77
C LEU A 16 28.70 -12.13 -3.76
N LEU A 17 29.51 -11.26 -4.36
CA LEU A 17 29.18 -9.84 -4.49
C LEU A 17 27.92 -9.64 -5.36
N ALA A 18 27.83 -10.33 -6.49
CA ALA A 18 26.66 -10.28 -7.36
C ALA A 18 25.39 -10.78 -6.64
N ALA A 19 25.47 -11.91 -5.92
CA ALA A 19 24.36 -12.44 -5.13
C ALA A 19 23.91 -11.46 -4.02
N SER A 20 24.86 -10.77 -3.38
CA SER A 20 24.56 -9.77 -2.34
C SER A 20 23.81 -8.56 -2.89
N ILE A 21 24.22 -8.04 -4.05
CA ILE A 21 23.53 -6.92 -4.70
C ILE A 21 22.12 -7.34 -5.16
N LEU A 22 21.99 -8.54 -5.74
CA LEU A 22 20.72 -9.07 -6.22
C LEU A 22 19.69 -9.26 -5.10
N THR A 23 20.14 -9.77 -3.94
CA THR A 23 19.26 -9.99 -2.78
C THR A 23 18.76 -8.68 -2.18
N VAL A 24 19.61 -7.64 -2.08
CA VAL A 24 19.21 -6.31 -1.64
C VAL A 24 18.20 -5.68 -2.60
N GLY A 25 18.45 -5.78 -3.91
CA GLY A 25 17.53 -5.30 -4.95
C GLY A 25 16.15 -5.97 -4.87
N LEU A 26 16.11 -7.29 -4.68
CA LEU A 26 14.85 -8.05 -4.55
C LEU A 26 14.08 -7.69 -3.27
N ALA A 27 14.80 -7.51 -2.15
CA ALA A 27 14.21 -7.11 -0.87
C ALA A 27 13.64 -5.68 -0.94
N ALA A 28 14.35 -4.75 -1.58
CA ALA A 28 13.87 -3.39 -1.80
C ALA A 28 12.61 -3.37 -2.69
N GLY A 29 12.60 -4.13 -3.79
CA GLY A 29 11.43 -4.24 -4.67
C GLY A 29 10.18 -4.78 -3.96
N ARG A 30 10.34 -5.79 -3.10
CA ARG A 30 9.22 -6.34 -2.29
C ARG A 30 8.67 -5.32 -1.30
N LYS A 31 9.55 -4.57 -0.61
CA LYS A 31 9.14 -3.51 0.32
C LYS A 31 8.42 -2.37 -0.42
N LEU A 32 8.92 -1.98 -1.59
CA LEU A 32 8.30 -0.93 -2.40
C LEU A 32 6.91 -1.35 -2.88
N SER A 33 6.76 -2.59 -3.37
CA SER A 33 5.48 -3.15 -3.79
C SER A 33 4.47 -3.20 -2.64
N ALA A 34 4.89 -3.64 -1.44
CA ALA A 34 4.05 -3.62 -0.25
C ALA A 34 3.62 -2.19 0.13
N LEU A 35 4.52 -1.22 0.00
CA LEU A 35 4.22 0.19 0.23
C LEU A 35 3.22 0.74 -0.79
N THR A 36 3.35 0.38 -2.07
CA THR A 36 2.40 0.78 -3.13
C THR A 36 1.01 0.20 -2.89
N VAL A 37 0.91 -1.08 -2.50
CA VAL A 37 -0.37 -1.72 -2.14
C VAL A 37 -0.97 -1.06 -0.90
N GLY A 38 -0.18 -0.81 0.14
CA GLY A 38 -0.62 -0.12 1.35
C GLY A 38 -1.09 1.31 1.08
N LEU A 39 -0.41 2.03 0.18
CA LEU A 39 -0.78 3.38 -0.21
C LEU A 39 -2.07 3.41 -1.02
N ALA A 40 -2.27 2.43 -1.92
CA ALA A 40 -3.52 2.27 -2.65
C ALA A 40 -4.69 1.95 -1.70
N ALA A 41 -4.50 1.02 -0.76
CA ALA A 41 -5.51 0.69 0.26
C ALA A 41 -5.85 1.89 1.14
N THR A 42 -4.84 2.64 1.58
CA THR A 42 -5.02 3.86 2.38
C THR A 42 -5.78 4.94 1.59
N LYS A 43 -5.45 5.15 0.32
CA LYS A 43 -6.16 6.11 -0.54
C LYS A 43 -7.63 5.73 -0.71
N THR A 44 -7.93 4.44 -0.88
CA THR A 44 -9.30 3.91 -0.95
C THR A 44 -10.04 4.15 0.37
N ALA A 45 -9.41 3.87 1.52
CA ALA A 45 -10.00 4.09 2.84
C ALA A 45 -10.29 5.58 3.12
N ILE A 46 -9.37 6.48 2.73
CA ILE A 46 -9.56 7.93 2.85
C ILE A 46 -10.74 8.38 1.98
N LYS A 47 -10.80 7.97 0.71
CA LYS A 47 -11.93 8.30 -0.18
C LYS A 47 -13.26 7.84 0.39
N ARG A 48 -13.32 6.59 0.87
CA ARG A 48 -14.51 6.02 1.49
C ARG A 48 -14.98 6.85 2.69
N THR A 49 -14.02 7.28 3.52
CA THR A 49 -14.28 8.07 4.72
C THR A 49 -14.75 9.48 4.39
N ILE A 50 -14.18 10.13 3.37
CA ILE A 50 -14.61 11.46 2.92
C ILE A 50 -16.06 11.42 2.44
N ILE A 51 -16.40 10.45 1.58
CA ILE A 51 -17.78 10.29 1.07
C ILE A 51 -18.77 10.07 2.22
N ALA A 52 -18.40 9.22 3.19
CA ALA A 52 -19.25 8.94 4.34
C ALA A 52 -19.47 10.17 5.23
N GLN A 53 -18.42 10.95 5.48
CA GLN A 53 -18.50 12.17 6.28
C GLN A 53 -19.27 13.28 5.58
N GLU A 54 -19.04 13.49 4.28
CA GLU A 54 -19.80 14.47 3.49
C GLU A 54 -21.29 14.14 3.51
N TYR A 55 -21.66 12.87 3.25
CA TYR A 55 -23.04 12.42 3.33
C TYR A 55 -23.64 12.68 4.72
N ALA A 56 -22.92 12.28 5.77
CA ALA A 56 -23.41 12.43 7.13
C ALA A 56 -23.60 13.90 7.52
N PHE A 57 -22.67 14.77 7.12
CA PHE A 57 -22.76 16.20 7.31
C PHE A 57 -23.96 16.80 6.55
N THR A 58 -24.08 16.53 5.26
CA THR A 58 -25.21 17.05 4.44
C THR A 58 -26.55 16.62 5.00
N LYS A 59 -26.68 15.36 5.43
CA LYS A 59 -27.92 14.84 6.00
C LYS A 59 -28.24 15.49 7.34
N ALA A 60 -27.26 15.59 8.24
CA ALA A 60 -27.42 16.24 9.54
C ALA A 60 -27.77 17.73 9.41
N ASP A 61 -27.12 18.44 8.50
CA ASP A 61 -27.37 19.85 8.18
C ASP A 61 -28.79 20.06 7.63
N SER A 62 -29.22 19.23 6.68
CA SER A 62 -30.57 19.29 6.11
C SER A 62 -31.68 19.07 7.16
N GLN A 63 -31.37 18.31 8.21
CA GLN A 63 -32.28 17.99 9.30
C GLN A 63 -32.06 18.88 10.54
N ARG A 64 -31.16 19.88 10.45
CA ARG A 64 -30.80 20.80 11.54
C ARG A 64 -30.53 20.10 12.87
N ARG A 65 -29.82 18.96 12.82
CA ARG A 65 -29.44 18.19 14.00
C ARG A 65 -27.97 17.84 13.97
N ALA A 66 -27.45 17.36 15.10
CA ALA A 66 -26.10 16.81 15.16
C ALA A 66 -25.97 15.56 14.28
N ILE A 67 -24.75 15.30 13.82
CA ILE A 67 -24.39 14.06 13.11
C ILE A 67 -24.65 12.88 14.05
N SER A 68 -25.39 11.91 13.56
CA SER A 68 -25.67 10.66 14.28
C SER A 68 -24.80 9.51 13.77
N LEU A 69 -24.72 8.43 14.55
CA LEU A 69 -24.04 7.21 14.13
C LEU A 69 -24.74 6.57 12.91
N GLU A 70 -26.05 6.73 12.80
CA GLU A 70 -26.86 6.24 11.70
C GLU A 70 -26.47 6.92 10.38
N ASP A 71 -26.23 8.23 10.41
CA ASP A 71 -25.82 8.97 9.20
C ASP A 71 -24.44 8.56 8.69
N LEU A 72 -23.51 8.28 9.61
CA LEU A 72 -22.19 7.76 9.26
C LEU A 72 -22.31 6.36 8.64
N LYS A 73 -23.14 5.47 9.20
CA LYS A 73 -23.39 4.12 8.65
C LYS A 73 -24.00 4.18 7.25
N GLU A 74 -24.98 5.05 7.04
CA GLU A 74 -25.57 5.27 5.73
C GLU A 74 -24.57 5.86 4.75
N GLY A 75 -23.75 6.81 5.20
CA GLY A 75 -22.65 7.39 4.44
C GLY A 75 -21.62 6.34 3.99
N TYR A 76 -21.23 5.42 4.88
CA TYR A 76 -20.34 4.31 4.52
C TYR A 76 -20.99 3.34 3.51
N THR A 77 -22.28 3.06 3.68
CA THR A 77 -23.03 2.23 2.73
C THR A 77 -23.10 2.89 1.34
N LEU A 78 -23.28 4.20 1.29
CA LEU A 78 -23.26 4.98 0.06
C LEU A 78 -21.86 5.01 -0.57
N ALA A 79 -20.82 5.19 0.24
CA ALA A 79 -19.43 5.15 -0.20
C ALA A 79 -19.09 3.79 -0.82
N ASP A 80 -19.51 2.68 -0.20
CA ASP A 80 -19.29 1.33 -0.72
C ASP A 80 -19.99 1.13 -2.08
N LYS A 81 -21.22 1.62 -2.23
CA LYS A 81 -21.94 1.59 -3.53
C LYS A 81 -21.25 2.44 -4.60
N PHE A 82 -20.73 3.61 -4.24
CA PHE A 82 -20.04 4.51 -5.17
C PHE A 82 -18.68 3.94 -5.63
N MET A 83 -18.01 3.20 -4.75
CA MET A 83 -16.67 2.65 -4.99
C MET A 83 -16.69 1.23 -5.57
N ALA A 84 -17.84 0.55 -5.60
CA ALA A 84 -18.02 -0.76 -6.23
C ALA A 84 -18.08 -0.73 -7.77
N LYS A 85 -17.70 0.39 -8.40
CA LYS A 85 -17.70 0.62 -9.85
C LYS A 85 -16.29 0.57 -10.41
#